data_AF-A0A6B0SUS4-F1
#
_entry.id   AF-A0A6B0SUS4-F1
#
_cell.length_a   1.000
_cell.length_b   1.000
_cell.length_c   1.000
_cell.angle_alpha   90.00
_cell.angle_beta   90.00
_cell.angle_gamma   90.00
#
_symmetry.space_group_name_H-M   'P 1'
#
loop_
_entity.id
_entity.type
_entity.pdbx_description
1 polymer ?
#
loop_
_entity_poly.entity_id
_entity_poly.type
_entity_poly.pdbx_seq_one_letter_code
_entity_poly.pdbx_strand_id
1 'polypeptide(L)'
;MGLRNAVSQSWVLTAMVTGIGLWCAYIAVQTFATIENFWAFSGSYVGTNVVGGLAGVLVLAAIVALLFVYLGELGESDPAPRAWPPEE
;
A
#
# COMPACT_ATOMS: atom_id res chain seq x y z
N MET A 1 17.20 -3.81 5.95
CA MET A 1 16.83 -4.51 7.20
C MET A 1 15.32 -4.66 7.15
N GLY A 2 14.83 -5.89 6.98
CA GLY A 2 13.50 -6.15 6.38
C GLY A 2 12.36 -6.28 7.39
N LEU A 3 11.17 -6.59 6.87
CA LEU A 3 9.89 -6.89 7.56
C LEU A 3 10.03 -7.50 8.98
N ARG A 4 11.04 -8.34 9.22
CA ARG A 4 11.39 -8.85 10.56
C ARG A 4 11.59 -7.76 11.62
N ASN A 5 12.28 -6.67 11.28
CA ASN A 5 12.56 -5.56 12.19
C ASN A 5 11.30 -4.75 12.50
N ALA A 6 10.49 -4.48 11.46
CA ALA A 6 9.19 -3.82 11.60
C ALA A 6 8.22 -4.64 12.48
N VAL A 7 8.19 -5.98 12.31
CA VAL A 7 7.41 -6.87 13.18
C VAL A 7 7.92 -6.86 14.62
N SER A 8 9.25 -6.83 14.83
CA SER A 8 9.81 -6.76 16.19
C SER A 8 9.56 -5.42 16.89
N GLN A 9 9.44 -4.33 16.13
CA GLN A 9 9.20 -2.99 16.67
C GLN A 9 7.71 -2.72 16.91
N SER A 10 6.83 -3.10 15.96
CA SER A 10 5.38 -3.01 16.12
C SER A 10 4.65 -4.02 15.25
N TRP A 11 4.37 -5.20 15.82
CA TRP A 11 3.68 -6.29 15.13
C TRP A 11 2.25 -5.92 14.70
N VAL A 12 1.54 -5.13 15.52
CA VAL A 12 0.16 -4.69 15.25
C VAL A 12 0.12 -3.80 14.01
N LEU A 13 0.97 -2.77 13.96
CA LEU A 13 1.03 -1.86 12.82
C LEU A 13 1.41 -2.60 11.54
N THR A 14 2.40 -3.49 11.63
CA THR A 14 2.83 -4.30 10.47
C THR A 14 1.69 -5.19 9.96
N ALA A 15 0.93 -5.84 10.86
CA ALA A 15 -0.21 -6.67 10.49
C ALA A 15 -1.35 -5.85 9.84
N MET A 16 -1.69 -4.68 10.41
CA MET A 16 -2.73 -3.82 9.86
C MET A 16 -2.35 -3.28 8.47
N VAL A 17 -1.13 -2.78 8.31
CA VAL A 17 -0.63 -2.26 7.03
C VAL A 17 -0.63 -3.35 5.95
N THR A 18 -0.19 -4.55 6.31
CA THR A 18 -0.22 -5.70 5.39
C THR A 18 -1.66 -6.06 5.00
N GLY A 19 -2.59 -6.08 5.97
CA GLY A 19 -4.01 -6.33 5.70
C GLY A 19 -4.63 -5.30 4.76
N ILE A 20 -4.36 -4.01 4.99
CA ILE A 20 -4.82 -2.92 4.13
C ILE A 20 -4.21 -3.05 2.72
N GLY A 21 -2.91 -3.36 2.62
CA GLY A 21 -2.24 -3.57 1.35
C GLY A 21 -2.85 -4.72 0.54
N LEU A 22 -3.14 -5.85 1.20
CA LEU A 22 -3.82 -7.00 0.57
C LEU A 22 -5.24 -6.65 0.13
N TRP A 23 -5.99 -5.89 0.94
CA TRP A 23 -7.32 -5.41 0.58
C TRP A 23 -7.29 -4.50 -0.64
N CYS A 24 -6.37 -3.53 -0.68
CA CYS A 24 -6.18 -2.65 -1.84
C CYS A 24 -5.85 -3.45 -3.11
N ALA A 25 -4.97 -4.45 -3.01
CA ALA A 25 -4.65 -5.32 -4.12
C ALA A 25 -5.87 -6.12 -4.61
N TYR A 26 -6.68 -6.64 -3.69
CA TYR A 26 -7.92 -7.33 -4.02
C TYR A 26 -8.92 -6.43 -4.76
N ILE A 27 -9.12 -5.20 -4.27
CA ILE A 27 -10.00 -4.22 -4.93
C ILE A 27 -9.46 -3.81 -6.30
N ALA A 28 -8.13 -3.71 -6.47
CA ALA A 28 -7.54 -3.41 -7.76
C ALA A 28 -7.82 -4.51 -8.79
N VAL A 29 -7.70 -5.78 -8.39
CA VAL A 29 -8.03 -6.93 -9.24
C VAL A 29 -9.53 -6.96 -9.57
N GLN A 30 -10.40 -6.76 -8.58
CA GLN A 30 -11.86 -6.65 -8.78
C GLN A 30 -12.22 -5.53 -9.77
N THR A 31 -11.63 -4.34 -9.58
CA THR A 31 -11.87 -3.18 -10.46
C THR A 31 -11.44 -3.48 -11.88
N PHE A 32 -10.26 -4.10 -12.05
CA PHE A 32 -9.76 -4.49 -13.37
C PHE A 32 -10.67 -5.55 -14.02
N ALA A 33 -11.14 -6.54 -13.27
CA ALA A 33 -12.02 -7.59 -13.76
C ALA A 33 -13.42 -7.09 -14.14
N THR A 34 -13.86 -5.96 -13.58
CA THR A 34 -15.16 -5.33 -13.86
C THR A 34 -15.12 -4.45 -15.13
N ILE A 35 -13.96 -4.27 -15.75
CA ILE A 35 -13.84 -3.52 -17.01
C ILE A 35 -14.43 -4.37 -18.14
N GLU A 36 -15.66 -4.06 -18.56
CA GLU A 36 -16.41 -4.83 -19.55
C GLU A 36 -15.76 -4.82 -20.95
N ASN A 37 -15.09 -3.73 -21.34
CA ASN A 37 -14.63 -3.57 -22.72
C ASN A 37 -13.33 -2.74 -22.81
N PHE A 38 -12.19 -3.40 -22.64
CA PHE A 38 -10.87 -2.75 -22.52
C PHE A 38 -10.47 -1.83 -23.68
N TRP A 39 -11.02 -2.06 -24.87
CA TRP A 39 -10.69 -1.30 -26.09
C TRP A 39 -11.68 -0.16 -26.38
N ALA A 40 -12.76 -0.05 -25.61
CA ALA A 40 -13.78 0.99 -25.79
C ALA A 40 -13.46 2.21 -24.91
N PHE A 41 -12.49 3.02 -25.35
CA PHE A 41 -12.08 4.24 -24.64
C PHE A 41 -13.08 5.40 -24.76
N SER A 42 -14.09 5.28 -25.64
CA SER A 42 -15.12 6.30 -25.88
C SER A 42 -16.46 5.64 -26.21
N GLY A 43 -17.55 6.12 -25.60
CA GLY A 43 -18.91 5.60 -25.82
C GLY A 43 -19.85 5.95 -24.66
N SER A 44 -21.13 5.57 -24.75
CA SER A 44 -22.02 5.53 -23.59
C SER A 44 -21.84 4.17 -22.90
N TYR A 45 -21.53 4.20 -21.61
CA TYR A 45 -21.30 3.01 -20.78
C TYR A 45 -22.30 3.02 -19.61
N VAL A 46 -22.81 1.85 -19.25
CA VAL A 46 -23.56 1.63 -18.01
C VAL A 46 -22.66 0.77 -17.11
N GLY A 47 -21.92 1.40 -16.19
CA GLY A 47 -20.97 0.70 -15.31
C GLY A 47 -19.59 1.38 -15.26
N THR A 48 -18.55 0.59 -14.98
CA THR A 48 -17.15 1.07 -14.89
C THR A 48 -16.55 1.24 -16.28
N ASN A 49 -16.26 2.48 -16.68
CA ASN A 49 -15.57 2.75 -17.94
C ASN A 49 -14.05 2.39 -17.84
N VAL A 50 -13.41 2.13 -18.98
CA VAL A 50 -11.98 1.73 -19.04
C VAL A 50 -11.08 2.77 -18.39
N VAL A 51 -11.31 4.06 -18.69
CA VAL A 51 -10.47 5.16 -18.22
C VAL A 51 -10.54 5.29 -16.69
N GLY A 52 -11.74 5.26 -16.12
CA GLY A 52 -11.95 5.35 -14.68
C GLY A 52 -11.50 4.08 -13.95
N GLY A 53 -11.73 2.90 -14.54
CA GLY A 53 -11.23 1.63 -14.00
C GLY A 53 -9.71 1.60 -13.92
N LEU A 54 -9.01 1.95 -15.01
CA LEU A 54 -7.55 2.02 -15.03
C LEU A 54 -7.00 3.10 -14.09
N ALA A 55 -7.63 4.28 -14.03
CA ALA A 55 -7.24 5.33 -13.10
C ALA A 55 -7.38 4.86 -11.64
N GLY A 56 -8.48 4.19 -11.30
CA GLY A 56 -8.70 3.61 -9.97
C GLY A 56 -7.65 2.55 -9.61
N VAL A 57 -7.33 1.64 -10.54
CA VAL A 57 -6.28 0.64 -10.37
C VAL A 57 -4.91 1.29 -10.15
N LEU A 58 -4.59 2.35 -10.90
CA LEU A 58 -3.34 3.09 -10.75
C LEU A 58 -3.22 3.72 -9.37
N VAL A 59 -4.29 4.37 -8.89
CA VAL A 59 -4.33 4.96 -7.54
C VAL A 59 -4.15 3.88 -6.47
N LEU A 60 -4.82 2.74 -6.59
CA LEU A 60 -4.66 1.62 -5.65
C LEU A 60 -3.23 1.07 -5.66
N ALA A 61 -2.61 0.95 -6.82
CA ALA A 61 -1.21 0.54 -6.94
C ALA A 61 -0.26 1.53 -6.26
N ALA A 62 -0.52 2.85 -6.42
CA ALA A 62 0.26 3.88 -5.75
C ALA A 62 0.12 3.82 -4.21
N ILE A 63 -1.10 3.58 -3.70
CA ILE A 63 -1.33 3.39 -2.26
C ILE A 63 -0.53 2.19 -1.75
N VAL A 64 -0.60 1.05 -2.45
CA VAL A 64 0.17 -0.15 -2.07
C VAL A 64 1.66 0.15 -2.06
N ALA A 65 2.19 0.86 -3.06
CA ALA A 65 3.60 1.27 -3.09
C ALA A 65 3.98 2.14 -1.89
N LEU A 66 3.14 3.10 -1.49
CA LEU A 66 3.37 3.93 -0.31
C LEU A 66 3.38 3.10 0.98
N LEU A 67 2.49 2.10 1.11
CA LEU A 67 2.50 1.20 2.26
C LEU A 67 3.79 0.37 2.34
N PHE A 68 4.35 -0.03 1.20
CA PHE A 68 5.66 -0.69 1.17
C PHE A 68 6.80 0.23 1.60
N VAL A 69 6.80 1.50 1.17
CA VAL A 69 7.78 2.49 1.63
C VAL A 69 7.68 2.68 3.13
N TYR A 70 6.47 2.85 3.67
CA TYR A 70 6.22 2.98 5.10
C TYR A 70 6.72 1.78 5.92
N LEU A 71 6.50 0.55 5.42
CA LEU A 71 7.04 -0.66 6.05
C LEU A 71 8.56 -0.73 6.01
N GLY A 72 9.18 -0.13 4.98
CA GLY A 72 10.63 0.03 4.89
C GLY A 72 11.15 0.94 5.99
N GLU A 73 10.55 2.13 6.13
CA GLU A 73 10.94 3.13 7.13
C GLU A 73 10.73 2.63 8.58
N LEU A 74 9.67 1.85 8.83
CA LEU A 74 9.46 1.17 10.12
C LEU A 74 10.58 0.20 10.51
N GLY A 75 11.41 -0.22 9.55
CA GLY A 75 12.55 -1.09 9.78
C GLY A 75 13.81 -0.33 10.21
N GLU A 76 13.87 0.99 10.01
CA GLU A 76 14.97 1.84 10.44
C GLU A 76 14.84 2.16 11.93
N SER A 77 15.72 1.58 12.74
CA SER A 77 15.94 2.03 14.11
C SER A 77 16.83 3.28 14.07
N ASP A 78 16.22 4.46 14.09
CA ASP A 78 16.96 5.70 14.41
C ASP A 78 17.72 5.45 15.73
N PRO A 79 19.01 5.81 15.86
CA PRO A 79 19.74 5.55 17.09
C PRO A 79 18.98 6.19 18.24
N ALA A 80 18.63 5.37 19.24
CA ALA A 80 17.92 5.86 20.41
C ALA A 80 18.66 7.09 20.98
N PRO A 81 17.93 8.12 21.45
CA PRO A 81 18.57 9.26 22.11
C PRO A 81 19.53 8.73 23.18
N ARG A 82 20.77 9.25 23.20
CA ARG A 82 21.69 8.89 24.29
C ARG A 82 20.98 9.18 25.61
N ALA A 83 21.06 8.22 26.53
CA ALA A 83 20.56 8.41 27.87
C ALA A 83 21.18 9.69 28.45
N TRP A 84 20.32 10.56 28.99
CA TRP A 84 20.75 11.75 29.70
C TRP A 84 20.54 11.51 31.20
N PRO A 85 21.53 11.82 32.06
CA PRO A 85 22.83 12.42 31.77
C PRO A 85 23.86 11.42 31.19
N PRO A 86 24.92 11.90 30.50
CA PRO A 86 26.01 11.04 30.03
C PRO A 86 26.69 10.39 31.23
N GLU A 87 26.90 9.07 31.17
CA GLU A 87 27.82 8.39 32.09
C GLU A 87 29.25 8.80 31.71
N GLU A 88 30.02 9.26 32.70
CA GLU A 88 31.39 9.80 32.56
C GLU A 88 32.39 8.83 31.91
#